data_AF-A0A8J2K7R1-F1
#
_entry.id   AF-A0A8J2K7R1-F1
#
_cell.length_a   1.000
_cell.length_b   1.000
_cell.length_c   1.000
_cell.angle_alpha   90.00
_cell.angle_beta   90.00
_cell.angle_gamma   90.00
#
_symmetry.space_group_name_H-M   'P 1'
#
loop_
_entity.id
_entity.type
_entity.pdbx_description
1 polymer ?
#
loop_
_entity_poly.entity_id
_entity_poly.type
_entity_poly.pdbx_seq_one_letter_code
_entity_poly.pdbx_strand_id
1 'polypeptide(L)'
;MGELIGVCPTMSIDTRGLKDPLQVENLQDQAQVMLCQHSRGQHPTQPARFGRLLLMLPLLRQVPAPRIELLFFQRTIGNTPMEKVLCDMYKN
;
A
#
# COMPACT_ATOMS: atom_id res chain seq x y z
N MET A 1 12.87 0.79 -30.10
CA MET A 1 13.46 1.23 -28.82
C MET A 1 12.56 2.31 -28.26
N GLY A 2 11.81 2.05 -27.19
CA GLY A 2 11.00 3.11 -26.56
C GLY A 2 9.87 2.71 -25.60
N GLU A 3 9.35 1.48 -25.63
CA GLU A 3 8.16 1.11 -24.83
C GLU A 3 8.46 0.00 -23.81
N LEU A 4 9.25 0.29 -22.77
CA LEU A 4 9.46 -0.65 -21.66
C LEU A 4 9.90 0.03 -20.36
N ILE A 5 9.27 1.14 -20.02
CA ILE A 5 9.15 1.60 -18.63
C ILE A 5 7.69 1.32 -18.28
N GLY A 6 7.35 0.10 -17.90
CA GLY A 6 7.66 -0.36 -16.55
C GLY A 6 6.59 0.05 -15.54
N VAL A 7 5.34 0.32 -15.95
CA VAL A 7 4.21 0.35 -15.01
C VAL A 7 4.02 -1.08 -14.49
N CYS A 8 4.62 -1.39 -13.34
CA CYS A 8 4.35 -2.64 -12.64
C CYS A 8 2.88 -2.64 -12.21
N PRO A 9 2.00 -3.48 -12.77
CA PRO A 9 0.56 -3.45 -12.50
C PRO A 9 0.18 -4.01 -11.12
N THR A 10 1.15 -4.33 -10.25
CA THR A 10 0.88 -4.90 -8.91
C THR A 10 0.46 -3.86 -7.88
N MET A 11 0.45 -2.58 -8.26
CA MET A 11 0.15 -1.47 -7.37
C MET A 11 -0.93 -0.56 -7.97
N SER A 12 -1.85 -1.12 -8.77
CA SER A 12 -3.07 -0.41 -9.18
C SER A 12 -3.86 -0.02 -7.93
N ILE A 13 -3.83 1.27 -7.64
CA ILE A 13 -4.70 1.86 -6.64
C ILE A 13 -6.06 1.99 -7.35
N ASP A 14 -7.01 1.13 -6.97
CA ASP A 14 -8.43 1.29 -7.31
C ASP A 14 -8.98 2.51 -6.55
N THR A 15 -8.58 3.70 -7.00
CA THR A 15 -8.94 4.97 -6.39
C THR A 15 -9.99 5.69 -7.21
N ARG A 16 -11.22 5.18 -7.11
CA ARG A 16 -12.38 5.98 -7.49
C ARG A 16 -12.54 7.11 -6.47
N GLY A 17 -12.47 8.37 -6.93
CA GLY A 17 -12.71 9.55 -6.10
C GLY A 17 -11.48 10.33 -5.63
N LEU A 18 -10.28 10.09 -6.18
CA LEU A 18 -9.14 10.97 -5.93
C LEU A 18 -9.30 12.33 -6.62
N LYS A 19 -8.89 13.38 -5.90
CA LYS A 19 -8.85 14.75 -6.41
C LYS A 19 -7.71 14.97 -7.41
N ASP A 20 -6.55 14.37 -7.15
CA ASP A 20 -5.36 14.45 -8.00
C ASP A 20 -4.72 13.05 -8.12
N PRO A 21 -5.15 12.23 -9.09
CA PRO A 21 -4.60 10.89 -9.28
C PRO A 21 -3.13 10.91 -9.74
N LEU A 22 -2.70 11.95 -10.47
CA LEU A 22 -1.34 12.05 -10.99
C LEU A 22 -0.34 12.32 -9.86
N GLN A 23 -0.69 13.14 -8.89
CA GLN A 23 0.15 13.34 -7.71
C GLN A 23 0.33 12.03 -6.93
N VAL A 24 -0.74 11.23 -6.79
CA VAL A 24 -0.68 9.94 -6.11
C VAL A 24 0.20 8.94 -6.87
N GLU A 25 0.10 8.90 -8.20
CA GLU A 25 0.98 8.08 -9.05
C GLU A 25 2.46 8.49 -8.88
N ASN A 26 2.77 9.78 -8.92
CA ASN A 26 4.14 10.27 -8.69
C ASN A 26 4.70 9.89 -7.31
N LEU A 27 3.86 9.90 -6.27
CA LEU A 27 4.27 9.47 -4.93
C LEU A 27 4.50 7.96 -4.88
N GLN A 28 3.68 7.19 -5.59
CA GLN A 28 3.85 5.75 -5.72
C GLN A 28 5.17 5.39 -6.43
N ASP A 29 5.51 6.07 -7.52
CA ASP A 29 6.78 5.87 -8.23
C ASP A 29 7.98 6.17 -7.31
N GLN A 30 7.91 7.29 -6.58
CA GLN A 30 8.94 7.64 -5.59
C GLN A 30 9.08 6.55 -4.51
N ALA A 31 7.97 6.04 -3.98
CA ALA A 31 7.98 4.96 -2.99
C ALA A 31 8.61 3.67 -3.54
N GLN A 32 8.33 3.29 -4.79
CA GLN A 32 8.94 2.12 -5.42
C GLN A 32 10.45 2.29 -5.60
N VAL A 33 10.91 3.46 -6.04
CA VAL A 33 12.35 3.76 -6.17
C VAL A 33 13.04 3.67 -4.81
N MET A 34 12.48 4.31 -3.78
CA MET A 34 13.03 4.26 -2.42
C MET A 34 13.09 2.84 -1.87
N LEU A 35 12.03 2.04 -2.07
CA LEU A 35 11.99 0.64 -1.64
C LEU A 35 13.05 -0.21 -2.35
N CYS A 36 13.23 -0.02 -3.65
CA CYS A 36 14.25 -0.72 -4.43
C CYS A 36 15.67 -0.39 -3.94
N GLN A 37 15.97 0.90 -3.77
CA GLN A 37 17.26 1.37 -3.25
C GLN A 37 17.52 0.82 -1.84
N HIS A 38 16.54 0.91 -0.94
CA HIS A 38 16.66 0.39 0.42
C HIS A 38 16.89 -1.12 0.43
N SER A 39 16.11 -1.89 -0.34
CA SER A 39 16.26 -3.34 -0.46
C SER A 39 17.67 -3.74 -0.91
N ARG A 40 18.21 -3.05 -1.92
CA ARG A 40 19.57 -3.28 -2.44
C ARG A 40 20.66 -2.86 -1.44
N GLY A 41 20.47 -1.74 -0.76
CA GLY A 41 21.45 -1.22 0.20
C GLY A 41 21.53 -2.02 1.49
N GLN A 42 20.39 -2.41 2.06
CA GLN A 42 20.33 -3.16 3.32
C GLN A 42 20.51 -4.67 3.14
N HIS A 43 20.15 -5.21 1.97
CA HIS A 43 20.21 -6.66 1.70
C HIS A 43 20.87 -6.97 0.35
N PRO A 44 22.15 -6.62 0.18
CA PRO A 44 22.86 -6.76 -1.10
C PRO A 44 22.98 -8.22 -1.58
N THR A 45 22.98 -9.18 -0.65
CA THR A 45 23.03 -10.62 -0.96
C THR A 45 21.69 -11.20 -1.42
N GLN A 46 20.61 -10.41 -1.41
CA GLN A 46 19.25 -10.85 -1.73
C GLN A 46 18.66 -10.03 -2.88
N PRO A 47 19.17 -10.16 -4.13
CA PRO A 47 18.76 -9.33 -5.26
C PRO A 47 17.27 -9.47 -5.61
N ALA A 48 16.68 -10.64 -5.35
CA ALA A 48 15.26 -10.90 -5.59
C ALA A 48 14.32 -10.36 -4.50
N ARG A 49 14.82 -9.75 -3.42
CA ARG A 49 14.00 -9.31 -2.28
C ARG A 49 13.00 -8.24 -2.68
N PHE A 50 13.39 -7.27 -3.51
CA PHE A 50 12.48 -6.23 -3.97
C PHE A 50 11.26 -6.82 -4.68
N GLY A 51 11.48 -7.74 -5.63
CA GLY A 51 10.42 -8.45 -6.32
C GLY A 51 9.52 -9.24 -5.36
N ARG A 52 10.10 -9.97 -4.39
CA ARG A 52 9.30 -10.69 -3.37
C ARG A 52 8.40 -9.74 -2.56
N LEU A 53 8.92 -8.59 -2.15
CA LEU A 53 8.13 -7.59 -1.42
C LEU A 53 6.97 -7.07 -2.28
N LEU A 54 7.22 -6.76 -3.56
CA LEU A 54 6.15 -6.34 -4.49
C LEU A 54 5.06 -7.39 -4.67
N LEU A 55 5.42 -8.68 -4.67
CA LEU A 55 4.45 -9.78 -4.76
C LEU A 55 3.68 -10.01 -3.47
N MET A 56 4.23 -9.63 -2.31
CA MET A 56 3.52 -9.72 -1.02
C MET A 56 2.48 -8.62 -0.82
N LEU A 57 2.66 -7.44 -1.43
CA LEU A 57 1.73 -6.31 -1.27
C LEU A 57 0.27 -6.67 -1.66
N PRO A 58 0.00 -7.33 -2.81
CA PRO A 58 -1.34 -7.81 -3.12
C PRO A 58 -1.88 -8.86 -2.14
N LEU A 59 -1.03 -9.71 -1.57
CA LEU A 59 -1.45 -10.72 -0.59
C LEU A 59 -1.96 -10.06 0.69
N LEU A 60 -1.37 -8.94 1.11
CA LEU A 60 -1.88 -8.17 2.24
C LEU A 60 -3.28 -7.62 1.98
N ARG A 61 -3.60 -7.25 0.73
CA ARG A 61 -4.94 -6.79 0.34
C ARG A 61 -6.00 -7.89 0.34
N GLN A 62 -5.60 -9.16 0.35
CA GLN A 62 -6.55 -10.28 0.43
C GLN A 62 -7.16 -10.42 1.83
N VAL A 63 -6.60 -9.80 2.86
CA VAL A 63 -7.15 -9.85 4.20
C VAL A 63 -8.34 -8.89 4.31
N PRO A 64 -9.56 -9.38 4.61
CA PRO A 64 -10.74 -8.51 4.67
C PRO A 64 -10.65 -7.53 5.83
N ALA A 65 -10.96 -6.25 5.57
CA ALA A 65 -11.00 -5.21 6.60
C ALA A 65 -11.89 -5.55 7.82
N PRO A 66 -13.10 -6.15 7.67
CA PRO A 66 -13.93 -6.53 8.82
C PRO A 66 -13.26 -7.56 9.73
N ARG A 67 -12.37 -8.40 9.18
CA ARG A 67 -11.63 -9.39 9.96
C ARG A 67 -10.53 -8.74 10.80
N ILE A 68 -9.87 -7.72 10.24
CA ILE A 68 -8.90 -6.91 10.97
C ILE A 68 -9.59 -6.15 12.11
N GLU A 69 -10.75 -5.55 11.84
CA GLU A 69 -11.57 -4.85 12.84
C GLU A 69 -11.94 -5.77 14.00
N LEU A 70 -12.46 -6.96 13.70
CA LEU A 70 -12.82 -7.95 14.71
C LEU A 70 -11.64 -8.38 15.59
N LEU A 71 -10.48 -8.66 14.97
CA LEU A 71 -9.33 -9.21 15.69
C LEU A 71 -8.59 -8.18 16.54
N PHE A 72 -8.42 -6.96 16.02
CA PHE A 72 -7.53 -5.96 16.62
C PHE A 72 -8.27 -4.81 17.30
N PHE A 73 -9.49 -4.48 16.87
CA PHE A 73 -10.14 -3.22 17.26
C PHE A 73 -11.43 -3.42 18.05
N GLN A 74 -12.15 -4.53 17.88
CA GLN A 74 -13.47 -4.76 18.50
C GLN A 74 -13.47 -4.57 20.02
N ARG A 75 -12.43 -5.01 20.73
CA ARG A 75 -12.34 -4.84 22.20
C ARG A 75 -12.18 -3.37 22.63
N THR A 76 -11.60 -2.53 21.78
CA THR A 76 -11.26 -1.14 22.08
C THR A 76 -12.36 -0.18 21.63
N ILE A 77 -12.92 -0.38 20.43
CA ILE A 77 -13.90 0.53 19.81
C ILE A 77 -15.35 0.02 19.89
N GLY A 78 -15.55 -1.20 20.40
CA GLY A 78 -16.85 -1.84 20.52
C GLY A 78 -17.51 -2.07 19.16
N ASN A 79 -18.75 -1.58 19.01
CA ASN A 79 -19.52 -1.64 17.76
C ASN A 79 -19.35 -0.37 16.90
N THR A 80 -18.41 0.52 17.25
CA THR A 80 -18.14 1.71 16.45
C THR A 80 -17.43 1.28 15.17
N PRO A 81 -17.98 1.53 13.97
CA PRO A 81 -17.34 1.11 12.73
C PRO A 81 -16.01 1.83 12.53
N MET A 82 -14.99 1.11 12.06
CA MET A 82 -13.66 1.66 11.84
C MET A 82 -13.66 2.92 10.96
N GLU A 83 -14.54 3.01 9.96
CA GLU A 83 -14.68 4.19 9.10
C GLU A 83 -15.03 5.45 9.89
N LYS A 84 -15.85 5.33 10.94
CA LYS A 84 -16.21 6.47 11.80
C LYS A 84 -15.02 6.93 12.63
N VAL A 85 -14.25 6.00 13.19
CA VAL A 85 -13.01 6.30 13.92
C VAL A 85 -12.02 7.03 13.02
N LEU A 86 -11.84 6.54 11.79
CA LEU A 86 -10.97 7.20 10.80
C LEU A 86 -11.48 8.60 10.43
N CYS A 87 -12.79 8.75 10.19
CA CYS A 87 -13.37 10.06 9.90
C CYS A 87 -13.13 11.06 11.03
N ASP A 88 -13.28 10.64 12.28
CA ASP A 88 -13.08 11.52 13.43
C ASP A 88 -11.59 11.86 13.62
N MET A 89 -10.67 10.97 13.27
CA MET A 89 -9.23 11.22 13.29
C MET A 89 -8.78 12.29 12.28
N TYR A 90 -9.38 12.33 11.09
CA TYR A 90 -9.00 13.26 10.00
C TYR A 90 -9.77 14.60 10.01
N LYS A 91 -10.78 14.75 10.87
CA LYS A 91 -11.56 16.00 11.01
C LYS A 91 -10.92 17.02 11.96
N ASN A 92 -9.89 16.63 12.70
CA ASN A 92 -9.08 17.49 13.57
C ASN A 92 -7.71 17.76 12.93
#